data_AF-A0A1V4UJW0-F1
#
_entry.id   AF-A0A1V4UJW0-F1
#
_cell.length_a   1.000
_cell.length_b   1.000
_cell.length_c   1.000
_cell.angle_alpha   90.00
_cell.angle_beta   90.00
_cell.angle_gamma   90.00
#
_symmetry.space_group_name_H-M   'P 1'
#
loop_
_entity.id
_entity.type
_entity.pdbx_description
1 polymer ?
#
loop_
_entity_poly.entity_id
_entity_poly.type
_entity_poly.pdbx_seq_one_letter_code
_entity_poly.pdbx_strand_id
1 'polypeptide(L)'
;MQRRDIAILLAALCVVVAIAVVVKPVLTGKSPDLSLPFLPRSSPAQEASPHTSPGQTPETTPSITIPPTVVPSHTWNGSPLELWYVEDGATVHPPGMDEIPESSRYPPAGASDTSPTPGILSASFSATPTEGSVPLPVQFTDTSTGIPDSWSWTFGDGATSAEKNPLYTYTRTGTYRVSLTVGNAFGANTRINQGYVNITAAGRDDLALQAGRGAHIVRGGFIEFTVTKPASRIKIGGLVESLPVDSRVRLVVEDPGKGKVAMRQNSIQDYSFEEVILFIDGEYRHSGEIREINIQGYEDLISSLELRVAGGEGEINLLENGVSVDLHGGKDSLSLVSIRPDSTGVMILDCYWPDMTFFQGGVTRYHVLNENAMVNE
;
A
#
# COMPACT_ATOMS: atom_id res chain seq x y z
N MET A 1 2.00 15.20 -64.05
CA MET A 1 1.25 15.06 -62.78
C MET A 1 1.33 13.62 -62.33
N GLN A 2 1.78 13.41 -61.10
CA GLN A 2 2.31 12.17 -60.55
C GLN A 2 1.21 11.20 -60.06
N ARG A 3 1.58 9.91 -59.97
CA ARG A 3 0.81 8.75 -59.47
C ARG A 3 0.29 8.84 -58.01
N ARG A 4 0.13 10.02 -57.41
CA ARG A 4 -0.35 10.17 -56.02
C ARG A 4 -1.86 10.43 -55.86
N ASP A 5 -2.58 10.76 -56.93
CA ASP A 5 -3.99 11.16 -56.82
C ASP A 5 -5.03 10.05 -57.11
N ILE A 6 -4.60 8.83 -57.47
CA ILE A 6 -5.52 7.70 -57.76
C ILE A 6 -5.77 6.81 -56.52
N ALA A 7 -4.91 6.87 -55.50
CA ALA A 7 -5.08 6.08 -54.28
C ALA A 7 -6.17 6.63 -53.34
N ILE A 8 -6.51 7.92 -53.46
CA ILE A 8 -7.48 8.58 -52.57
C ILE A 8 -8.93 8.33 -53.03
N LEU A 9 -9.17 7.99 -54.30
CA LEU A 9 -10.52 7.69 -54.81
C LEU A 9 -11.00 6.24 -54.55
N LEU A 10 -10.08 5.30 -54.27
CA LEU A 10 -10.43 3.87 -54.09
C LEU A 10 -10.69 3.48 -52.62
N ALA A 11 -10.21 4.25 -51.64
CA ALA A 11 -10.49 3.97 -50.22
C ALA A 11 -11.89 4.47 -49.78
N ALA A 12 -12.45 5.49 -50.44
CA ALA A 12 -13.77 6.04 -50.12
C ALA A 12 -14.95 5.21 -50.66
N LEU A 13 -14.71 4.24 -51.57
CA LEU A 13 -15.77 3.39 -52.14
C LEU A 13 -16.00 2.08 -51.36
N CYS A 14 -15.08 1.67 -50.48
CA CYS A 14 -15.21 0.42 -49.71
C CYS A 14 -16.04 0.55 -48.43
N VAL A 15 -16.40 1.75 -47.98
CA VAL A 15 -17.14 1.95 -46.73
C VAL A 15 -18.67 1.90 -46.93
N VAL A 16 -19.19 1.86 -48.17
CA VAL A 16 -20.63 2.02 -48.44
C VAL A 16 -21.36 0.73 -48.86
N VAL A 17 -20.72 -0.45 -48.93
CA VAL A 17 -21.36 -1.68 -49.49
C VAL A 17 -21.48 -2.88 -48.52
N ALA A 18 -21.35 -2.69 -47.20
CA ALA A 18 -21.53 -3.80 -46.23
C ALA A 18 -22.76 -3.63 -45.32
N ILE A 19 -23.87 -3.10 -45.86
CA ILE A 19 -25.21 -3.23 -45.27
C ILE A 19 -26.02 -4.17 -46.17
N ALA A 20 -26.65 -5.16 -45.52
CA ALA A 20 -27.64 -6.12 -46.03
C ALA A 20 -27.12 -7.40 -46.68
N VAL A 21 -27.05 -8.50 -45.91
CA VAL A 21 -27.67 -9.79 -46.27
C VAL A 21 -28.15 -10.50 -45.00
N VAL A 22 -29.46 -10.55 -44.82
CA VAL A 22 -30.19 -11.43 -43.90
C VAL A 22 -30.46 -12.73 -44.64
N VAL A 23 -29.95 -13.87 -44.17
CA VAL A 23 -30.45 -15.20 -44.56
C VAL A 23 -30.44 -16.14 -43.35
N LYS A 24 -31.64 -16.58 -42.95
CA LYS A 24 -31.87 -17.71 -42.03
C LYS A 24 -31.54 -19.03 -42.74
N PRO A 25 -31.29 -20.11 -41.97
CA PRO A 25 -31.95 -21.36 -42.27
C PRO A 25 -32.67 -21.97 -41.05
N VAL A 26 -33.78 -22.63 -41.35
CA VAL A 26 -34.71 -23.33 -40.47
C VAL A 26 -34.60 -24.83 -40.76
N LEU A 27 -34.34 -25.58 -39.68
CA LEU A 27 -34.76 -26.95 -39.31
C LEU A 27 -34.28 -28.20 -40.06
N THR A 28 -33.70 -29.12 -39.28
CA THR A 28 -34.02 -30.56 -39.05
C THR A 28 -32.83 -31.15 -38.29
N GLY A 29 -32.87 -31.97 -37.22
CA GLY A 29 -33.88 -32.71 -36.48
C GLY A 29 -33.20 -34.01 -35.99
N LYS A 30 -32.88 -34.14 -34.70
CA LYS A 30 -32.80 -35.43 -33.95
C LYS A 30 -32.30 -35.22 -32.51
N SER A 31 -33.14 -35.61 -31.55
CA SER A 31 -32.76 -35.92 -30.17
C SER A 31 -32.04 -37.28 -30.11
N PRO A 32 -31.24 -37.50 -29.05
CA PRO A 32 -31.55 -38.65 -28.20
C PRO A 32 -31.52 -38.32 -26.70
N ASP A 33 -32.31 -39.10 -25.99
CA ASP A 33 -32.59 -39.06 -24.55
C ASP A 33 -31.74 -40.11 -23.81
N LEU A 34 -31.61 -39.90 -22.49
CA LEU A 34 -31.37 -40.87 -21.41
C LEU A 34 -30.00 -41.54 -21.26
N SER A 35 -29.29 -41.19 -20.17
CA SER A 35 -29.16 -42.05 -18.96
C SER A 35 -27.87 -41.78 -18.17
N LEU A 36 -28.01 -41.34 -16.91
CA LEU A 36 -26.97 -41.31 -15.88
C LEU A 36 -26.72 -42.72 -15.33
N PRO A 37 -25.47 -43.13 -15.01
CA PRO A 37 -25.23 -44.25 -14.13
C PRO A 37 -25.03 -43.79 -12.68
N PHE A 38 -25.98 -44.18 -11.82
CA PHE A 38 -25.80 -44.35 -10.38
C PHE A 38 -24.84 -45.51 -10.10
N LEU A 39 -23.90 -45.37 -9.15
CA LEU A 39 -23.36 -46.46 -8.33
C LEU A 39 -22.79 -45.90 -6.99
N PRO A 40 -22.64 -46.72 -5.93
CA PRO A 40 -23.32 -46.48 -4.66
C PRO A 40 -22.45 -45.99 -3.48
N ARG A 41 -23.16 -45.53 -2.43
CA ARG A 41 -22.70 -45.35 -1.05
C ARG A 41 -22.15 -46.64 -0.44
N SER A 42 -21.06 -46.51 0.30
CA SER A 42 -20.74 -47.37 1.44
C SER A 42 -20.14 -46.54 2.58
N SER A 43 -20.78 -46.56 3.74
CA SER A 43 -20.23 -46.22 5.07
C SER A 43 -20.17 -47.52 5.89
N PRO A 44 -19.75 -47.49 7.16
CA PRO A 44 -18.46 -47.10 7.71
C PRO A 44 -17.80 -48.30 8.45
N ALA A 45 -16.53 -48.21 8.83
CA ALA A 45 -15.95 -49.13 9.82
C ALA A 45 -15.15 -48.34 10.86
N GLN A 46 -15.43 -48.71 12.10
CA GLN A 46 -15.09 -48.11 13.38
C GLN A 46 -13.87 -48.82 13.98
N GLU A 47 -13.20 -48.15 14.93
CA GLU A 47 -12.39 -48.71 16.04
C GLU A 47 -11.06 -49.43 15.73
N ALA A 48 -9.95 -48.87 16.23
CA ALA A 48 -9.37 -49.23 17.54
C ALA A 48 -7.95 -48.64 17.72
N SER A 49 -7.77 -47.82 18.75
CA SER A 49 -6.56 -47.78 19.61
C SER A 49 -6.80 -48.75 20.78
N PRO A 50 -5.84 -49.20 21.63
CA PRO A 50 -4.74 -48.42 22.22
C PRO A 50 -3.46 -49.23 22.61
N HIS A 51 -2.61 -48.63 23.47
CA HIS A 51 -1.52 -49.20 24.31
C HIS A 51 -0.09 -49.15 23.73
N THR A 52 1.00 -48.87 24.45
CA THR A 52 1.38 -48.26 25.75
C THR A 52 2.92 -48.16 25.71
N SER A 53 3.52 -47.08 26.22
CA SER A 53 4.92 -47.07 26.73
C SER A 53 4.93 -47.74 28.12
N PRO A 54 6.05 -48.22 28.73
CA PRO A 54 7.37 -47.54 28.79
C PRO A 54 8.61 -48.48 28.85
N GLY A 55 9.82 -47.91 28.72
CA GLY A 55 11.09 -48.60 29.02
C GLY A 55 12.25 -47.61 29.18
N GLN A 56 12.96 -47.72 30.29
CA GLN A 56 13.88 -46.73 30.87
C GLN A 56 15.34 -47.26 30.87
N THR A 57 16.31 -46.37 30.58
CA THR A 57 17.74 -46.31 31.03
C THR A 57 18.76 -47.40 30.58
N PRO A 58 20.11 -47.15 30.64
CA PRO A 58 20.85 -46.02 31.23
C PRO A 58 21.99 -45.37 30.39
N GLU A 59 22.43 -44.24 30.96
CA GLU A 59 23.64 -43.42 30.78
C GLU A 59 24.86 -43.96 30.03
N THR A 60 25.47 -43.08 29.22
CA THR A 60 26.93 -42.88 29.21
C THR A 60 27.24 -41.38 29.10
N THR A 61 27.97 -40.88 30.10
CA THR A 61 28.50 -39.51 30.19
C THR A 61 29.62 -39.30 29.16
N PRO A 62 29.73 -38.09 28.58
CA PRO A 62 31.05 -37.49 28.46
C PRO A 62 31.10 -36.09 29.08
N SER A 63 32.20 -35.86 29.80
CA SER A 63 32.58 -34.64 30.50
C SER A 63 32.67 -33.44 29.56
N ILE A 64 32.00 -32.34 29.91
CA ILE A 64 32.17 -31.04 29.25
C ILE A 64 33.36 -30.32 29.91
N THR A 65 34.44 -30.15 29.17
CA THR A 65 35.49 -29.18 29.47
C THR A 65 34.98 -27.80 29.09
N ILE A 66 34.80 -26.92 30.07
CA ILE A 66 34.45 -25.50 29.85
C ILE A 66 35.76 -24.75 29.52
N PRO A 67 35.89 -24.08 28.36
CA PRO A 67 37.03 -23.18 28.12
C PRO A 67 36.92 -21.93 29.00
N PRO A 68 38.04 -21.33 29.47
CA PRO A 68 37.98 -20.13 30.28
C PRO A 68 37.31 -18.99 29.50
N THR A 69 36.34 -18.35 30.15
CA THR A 69 35.65 -17.15 29.68
C THR A 69 36.66 -16.07 29.31
N VAL A 70 36.68 -15.70 28.03
CA VAL A 70 37.32 -14.47 27.56
C VAL A 70 36.52 -13.30 28.13
N VAL A 71 37.12 -12.57 29.07
CA VAL A 71 36.63 -11.26 29.52
C VAL A 71 37.06 -10.24 28.45
N PRO A 72 36.15 -9.51 27.78
CA PRO A 72 36.57 -8.43 26.90
C PRO A 72 37.13 -7.27 27.74
N SER A 73 38.44 -7.05 27.63
CA SER A 73 39.08 -5.83 28.07
C SER A 73 38.71 -4.69 27.12
N HIS A 74 37.77 -3.84 27.52
CA HIS A 74 37.54 -2.58 26.82
C HIS A 74 38.54 -1.53 27.32
N THR A 75 39.56 -1.26 26.52
CA THR A 75 40.41 -0.07 26.64
C THR A 75 39.80 1.08 25.85
N TRP A 76 39.72 2.28 26.42
CA TRP A 76 39.48 3.52 25.67
C TRP A 76 40.80 4.28 25.54
N ASN A 77 41.26 4.50 24.30
CA ASN A 77 42.46 5.29 23.94
C ASN A 77 43.80 4.89 24.59
N GLY A 78 44.06 3.59 24.77
CA GLY A 78 45.42 3.07 24.97
C GLY A 78 46.11 3.35 26.32
N SER A 79 45.39 3.75 27.37
CA SER A 79 45.95 3.82 28.74
C SER A 79 45.15 2.95 29.72
N PRO A 80 45.79 2.11 30.55
CA PRO A 80 45.08 1.28 31.53
C PRO A 80 44.53 2.14 32.67
N LEU A 81 43.29 1.84 33.09
CA LEU A 81 42.67 2.44 34.27
C LEU A 81 43.33 1.84 35.52
N GLU A 82 44.27 2.55 36.13
CA GLU A 82 44.74 2.20 37.48
C GLU A 82 43.61 2.42 38.48
N LEU A 83 43.28 1.35 39.20
CA LEU A 83 42.41 1.34 40.37
C LEU A 83 43.07 2.18 41.47
N TRP A 84 42.47 3.32 41.84
CA TRP A 84 42.84 4.04 43.05
C TRP A 84 42.07 3.45 44.23
N TYR A 85 42.74 2.66 45.06
CA TYR A 85 42.35 2.43 46.45
C TYR A 85 42.81 3.63 47.28
N VAL A 86 41.91 4.18 48.10
CA VAL A 86 42.26 5.16 49.13
C VAL A 86 42.37 4.40 50.45
N GLU A 87 43.58 4.25 50.96
CA GLU A 87 43.84 3.96 52.38
C GLU A 87 44.67 5.10 52.97
N ASP A 88 44.15 5.62 54.08
CA ASP A 88 44.75 6.50 55.09
C ASP A 88 45.54 7.76 54.69
N GLY A 89 45.15 8.87 55.34
CA GLY A 89 45.69 10.19 55.11
C GLY A 89 47.15 10.36 55.52
N ALA A 90 47.93 10.99 54.65
CA ALA A 90 48.93 12.01 54.99
C ALA A 90 49.45 12.67 53.72
N THR A 91 49.38 14.00 53.66
CA THR A 91 50.05 14.84 52.65
C THR A 91 51.57 14.76 52.79
N VAL A 92 52.29 14.47 51.71
CA VAL A 92 53.71 14.86 51.56
C VAL A 92 54.03 15.15 50.09
N HIS A 93 54.37 16.41 49.78
CA HIS A 93 55.09 16.79 48.56
C HIS A 93 56.60 16.80 48.86
N PRO A 94 57.46 16.37 47.90
CA PRO A 94 58.78 16.98 47.75
C PRO A 94 59.14 17.35 46.30
N PRO A 95 60.23 18.12 46.08
CA PRO A 95 60.26 19.28 45.18
C PRO A 95 61.00 19.05 43.84
N GLY A 96 60.75 19.93 42.88
CA GLY A 96 61.57 20.08 41.66
C GLY A 96 60.79 20.57 40.45
N MET A 97 60.36 21.84 40.44
CA MET A 97 60.01 22.53 39.20
C MET A 97 61.28 23.16 38.61
N ASP A 98 61.58 22.85 37.35
CA ASP A 98 62.17 23.80 36.42
C ASP A 98 61.42 23.66 35.08
N GLU A 99 61.21 24.82 34.44
CA GLU A 99 60.13 25.20 33.53
C GLU A 99 60.18 24.57 32.12
N ILE A 100 59.00 24.30 31.54
CA ILE A 100 58.82 24.21 30.08
C ILE A 100 57.86 25.35 29.68
N PRO A 101 58.23 26.24 28.73
CA PRO A 101 57.45 27.45 28.45
C PRO A 101 56.10 27.16 27.77
N GLU A 102 55.07 27.90 28.21
CA GLU A 102 53.64 27.78 27.88
C GLU A 102 53.23 28.14 26.43
N SER A 103 54.04 27.85 25.40
CA SER A 103 53.70 28.23 24.02
C SER A 103 53.30 27.09 23.09
N SER A 104 53.06 25.88 23.60
CA SER A 104 52.69 24.72 22.75
C SER A 104 51.48 23.92 23.24
N ARG A 105 50.66 24.45 24.14
CA ARG A 105 49.35 23.87 24.47
C ARG A 105 48.31 24.98 24.43
N TYR A 106 47.14 24.64 23.91
CA TYR A 106 45.95 25.47 23.65
C TYR A 106 45.87 26.07 22.25
N PRO A 107 44.92 25.61 21.41
CA PRO A 107 44.22 26.52 20.51
C PRO A 107 43.47 27.57 21.37
N PRO A 108 43.18 28.76 20.83
CA PRO A 108 42.61 29.85 21.60
C PRO A 108 41.26 29.46 22.22
N ALA A 109 41.11 29.71 23.53
CA ALA A 109 39.83 29.69 24.22
C ALA A 109 38.92 30.75 23.58
N GLY A 110 37.98 30.33 22.73
CA GLY A 110 37.11 31.28 22.02
C GLY A 110 36.23 30.73 20.90
N ALA A 111 36.30 29.44 20.56
CA ALA A 111 35.21 28.81 19.83
C ALA A 111 34.27 28.18 20.86
N SER A 112 33.24 28.93 21.26
CA SER A 112 32.06 28.32 21.89
C SER A 112 31.46 27.37 20.86
N ASP A 113 31.83 26.10 20.95
CA ASP A 113 31.12 25.05 20.24
C ASP A 113 29.70 25.00 20.80
N THR A 114 28.80 25.76 20.18
CA THR A 114 27.37 25.74 20.49
C THR A 114 26.69 24.53 19.84
N SER A 115 27.44 23.46 19.54
CA SER A 115 26.83 22.18 19.20
C SER A 115 25.87 21.82 20.35
N PRO A 116 24.57 21.77 20.07
CA PRO A 116 23.58 21.61 21.11
C PRO A 116 23.86 20.27 21.79
N THR A 117 24.15 20.31 23.09
CA THR A 117 24.50 19.10 23.85
C THR A 117 23.24 18.23 23.91
N PRO A 118 23.29 16.94 23.48
CA PRO A 118 22.11 16.10 23.55
C PRO A 118 21.65 15.98 25.00
N GLY A 119 20.40 16.37 25.21
CA GLY A 119 19.77 16.42 26.53
C GLY A 119 19.02 15.12 26.81
N ILE A 120 18.38 15.07 27.98
CA ILE A 120 17.42 14.00 28.29
C ILE A 120 16.29 14.07 27.27
N LEU A 121 16.02 12.95 26.59
CA LEU A 121 14.99 12.86 25.56
C LEU A 121 13.59 13.00 26.16
N SER A 122 12.74 13.77 25.49
CA SER A 122 11.30 13.76 25.70
C SER A 122 10.61 13.55 24.36
N ALA A 123 10.07 12.35 24.16
CA ALA A 123 9.37 11.97 22.94
C ALA A 123 8.05 12.72 22.82
N SER A 124 7.79 13.33 21.68
CA SER A 124 6.54 14.02 21.37
C SER A 124 6.29 14.05 19.87
N PHE A 125 5.03 14.01 19.46
CA PHE A 125 4.67 14.08 18.04
C PHE A 125 3.25 14.62 17.81
N SER A 126 3.01 15.05 16.57
CA SER A 126 1.68 15.35 16.03
C SER A 126 1.40 14.54 14.76
N ALA A 127 0.13 14.47 14.35
CA ALA A 127 -0.29 13.87 13.09
C ALA A 127 -1.42 14.66 12.44
N THR A 128 -1.49 14.68 11.11
CA THR A 128 -2.57 15.34 10.36
C THR A 128 -2.89 14.60 9.06
N PRO A 129 -4.17 14.30 8.78
CA PRO A 129 -5.33 14.33 9.69
C PRO A 129 -5.28 13.19 10.73
N THR A 130 -6.02 13.32 11.84
CA THR A 130 -6.17 12.24 12.86
C THR A 130 -7.48 11.47 12.73
N GLU A 131 -8.35 11.84 11.81
CA GLU A 131 -9.60 11.14 11.54
C GLU A 131 -9.97 11.21 10.07
N GLY A 132 -10.70 10.21 9.59
CA GLY A 132 -11.17 10.14 8.23
C GLY A 132 -11.61 8.73 7.85
N SER A 133 -11.96 8.56 6.57
CA SER A 133 -12.22 7.24 6.01
C SER A 133 -10.97 6.62 5.41
N VAL A 134 -10.90 5.29 5.43
CA VAL A 134 -9.94 4.51 4.63
C VAL A 134 -10.05 4.86 3.13
N PRO A 135 -8.92 4.98 2.39
CA PRO A 135 -7.55 5.04 2.88
C PRO A 135 -7.26 6.45 3.39
N LEU A 136 -6.67 6.56 4.58
CA LEU A 136 -6.31 7.85 5.16
C LEU A 136 -4.79 8.04 5.14
N PRO A 137 -4.22 8.84 4.23
CA PRO A 137 -2.84 9.27 4.33
C PRO A 137 -2.70 10.25 5.49
N VAL A 138 -1.88 9.89 6.48
CA VAL A 138 -1.61 10.66 7.70
C VAL A 138 -0.15 11.05 7.71
N GLN A 139 0.11 12.36 7.75
CA GLN A 139 1.45 12.90 7.95
C GLN A 139 1.76 12.95 9.44
N PHE A 140 2.80 12.24 9.88
CA PHE A 140 3.33 12.31 11.24
C PHE A 140 4.49 13.31 11.30
N THR A 141 4.57 14.07 12.39
CA THR A 141 5.61 15.07 12.62
C THR A 141 6.22 14.89 14.01
N ASP A 142 7.53 14.65 14.06
CA ASP A 142 8.30 14.63 15.30
C ASP A 142 8.39 16.02 15.93
N THR A 143 8.11 16.11 17.23
CA THR A 143 8.21 17.32 18.05
C THR A 143 9.02 17.07 19.32
N SER A 144 9.83 16.01 19.34
CA SER A 144 10.61 15.57 20.49
C SER A 144 11.74 16.55 20.85
N THR A 145 12.11 16.58 22.14
CA THR A 145 13.24 17.37 22.66
C THR A 145 14.39 16.46 23.09
N GLY A 146 15.57 17.04 23.39
CA GLY A 146 16.76 16.29 23.80
C GLY A 146 17.67 15.84 22.65
N ILE A 147 17.41 16.31 21.43
CA ILE A 147 18.20 16.02 20.21
C ILE A 147 18.22 14.51 19.89
N PRO A 148 17.10 13.97 19.39
CA PRO A 148 17.07 12.63 18.84
C PRO A 148 18.03 12.45 17.66
N ASP A 149 18.68 11.29 17.58
CA ASP A 149 19.43 10.82 16.40
C ASP A 149 18.77 9.60 15.73
N SER A 150 17.71 9.06 16.33
CA SER A 150 16.98 7.88 15.87
C SER A 150 15.49 7.96 16.21
N TRP A 151 14.65 7.41 15.31
CA TRP A 151 13.19 7.34 15.45
C TRP A 151 12.72 5.91 15.20
N SER A 152 11.70 5.48 15.94
CA SER A 152 11.01 4.21 15.74
C SER A 152 9.52 4.41 15.98
N TRP A 153 8.74 4.37 14.91
CA TRP A 153 7.29 4.50 14.92
C TRP A 153 6.60 3.14 14.92
N THR A 154 5.47 3.05 15.61
CA THR A 154 4.47 1.99 15.40
C THR A 154 3.12 2.62 15.19
N PHE A 155 2.42 2.29 14.10
CA PHE A 155 1.17 2.96 13.72
C PHE A 155 -0.09 2.32 14.34
N GLY A 156 0.05 1.17 15.00
CA GLY A 156 -1.02 0.50 15.74
C GLY A 156 -1.68 -0.68 15.02
N ASP A 157 -1.27 -0.95 13.78
CA ASP A 157 -1.72 -2.07 12.92
C ASP A 157 -0.62 -3.10 12.61
N GLY A 158 0.57 -2.92 13.19
CA GLY A 158 1.75 -3.74 12.95
C GLY A 158 2.80 -3.08 12.06
N ALA A 159 2.46 -2.01 11.34
CA ALA A 159 3.43 -1.27 10.54
C ALA A 159 4.33 -0.36 11.39
N THR A 160 5.55 -0.13 10.89
CA THR A 160 6.59 0.66 11.55
C THR A 160 7.32 1.58 10.58
N SER A 161 7.98 2.63 11.09
CA SER A 161 8.88 3.49 10.31
C SER A 161 10.07 3.97 11.15
N ALA A 162 11.20 4.23 10.50
CA ALA A 162 12.39 4.85 11.11
C ALA A 162 12.60 6.31 10.67
N GLU A 163 11.70 6.85 9.85
CA GLU A 163 11.78 8.24 9.40
C GLU A 163 11.42 9.21 10.52
N LYS A 164 12.00 10.42 10.48
CA LYS A 164 11.65 11.49 11.43
C LYS A 164 10.19 11.93 11.30
N ASN A 165 9.71 12.10 10.06
CA ASN A 165 8.36 12.59 9.75
C ASN A 165 7.69 11.72 8.68
N PRO A 166 7.26 10.49 9.00
CA PRO A 166 6.72 9.58 8.00
C PRO A 166 5.34 10.02 7.49
N LEU A 167 5.08 9.80 6.21
CA LEU A 167 3.73 9.77 5.64
C LEU A 167 3.24 8.32 5.65
N TYR A 168 2.20 8.02 6.44
CA TYR A 168 1.67 6.67 6.57
C TYR A 168 0.18 6.62 6.23
N THR A 169 -0.23 5.62 5.44
CA THR A 169 -1.63 5.47 4.99
C THR A 169 -2.31 4.35 5.76
N TYR A 170 -3.37 4.69 6.52
CA TYR A 170 -4.23 3.69 7.15
C TYR A 170 -5.26 3.18 6.14
N THR A 171 -5.29 1.87 5.92
CA THR A 171 -6.15 1.23 4.92
C THR A 171 -7.22 0.32 5.53
N ARG A 172 -7.20 0.13 6.84
CA ARG A 172 -8.22 -0.60 7.60
C ARG A 172 -8.98 0.35 8.51
N THR A 173 -10.25 0.02 8.76
CA THR A 173 -11.04 0.76 9.74
C THR A 173 -10.60 0.40 11.15
N GLY A 174 -10.70 1.35 12.06
CA GLY A 174 -10.34 1.14 13.44
C GLY A 174 -9.80 2.38 14.12
N THR A 175 -9.55 2.22 15.40
CA THR A 175 -8.98 3.26 16.26
C THR A 175 -7.57 2.83 16.65
N TYR A 176 -6.58 3.58 16.18
CA TYR A 176 -5.18 3.18 16.22
C TYR A 176 -4.40 3.84 17.36
N ARG A 177 -3.58 3.03 18.04
CA ARG A 177 -2.60 3.49 19.03
C ARG A 177 -1.27 3.73 18.33
N VAL A 178 -0.81 4.99 18.31
CA VAL A 178 0.47 5.37 17.71
C VAL A 178 1.54 5.52 18.78
N SER A 179 2.73 4.98 18.52
CA SER A 179 3.90 5.13 19.38
C SER A 179 5.07 5.70 18.59
N LEU A 180 5.82 6.61 19.21
CA LEU A 180 7.14 7.06 18.76
C LEU A 180 8.15 6.79 19.87
N THR A 181 9.21 6.07 19.54
CA THR A 181 10.42 5.99 20.38
C THR A 181 11.53 6.78 19.71
N VAL A 182 12.11 7.73 20.44
CA VAL A 182 13.31 8.47 20.02
C VAL A 182 14.51 8.02 20.82
N GLY A 183 15.67 7.99 20.20
CA GLY A 183 16.95 7.63 20.82
C GLY A 183 18.03 8.68 20.59
N ASN A 184 19.03 8.68 21.48
CA ASN A 184 20.30 9.37 21.36
C ASN A 184 21.38 8.62 22.18
N ALA A 185 22.62 9.12 22.16
CA ALA A 185 23.74 8.52 22.91
C ALA A 185 23.49 8.35 24.43
N PHE A 186 22.52 9.05 25.01
CA PHE A 186 22.22 9.03 26.45
C PHE A 186 21.02 8.14 26.81
N GLY A 187 20.31 7.59 25.82
CA GLY A 187 19.22 6.65 26.04
C GLY A 187 18.08 6.79 25.03
N ALA A 188 16.90 6.29 25.42
CA ALA A 188 15.70 6.36 24.60
C ALA A 188 14.49 6.80 25.43
N ASN A 189 13.53 7.45 24.78
CA ASN A 189 12.25 7.83 25.36
C ASN A 189 11.11 7.47 24.42
N THR A 190 9.97 7.05 24.96
CA THR A 190 8.81 6.60 24.17
C THR A 190 7.57 7.41 24.53
N ARG A 191 6.86 7.89 23.50
CA ARG A 191 5.53 8.50 23.59
C ARG A 191 4.51 7.59 22.95
N ILE A 192 3.41 7.33 23.66
CA ILE A 192 2.26 6.56 23.17
C ILE A 192 1.02 7.44 23.26
N ASN A 193 0.32 7.59 22.14
CA ASN A 193 -1.01 8.21 22.11
C ASN A 193 -2.05 7.10 21.78
N GLN A 194 -2.93 6.82 22.74
CA GLN A 194 -4.00 5.81 22.61
C GLN A 194 -5.15 6.38 21.77
N GLY A 195 -5.68 5.59 20.83
CA GLY A 195 -6.77 5.98 19.94
C GLY A 195 -6.54 7.29 19.20
N TYR A 196 -5.30 7.52 18.79
CA TYR A 196 -4.84 8.79 18.25
C TYR A 196 -5.31 9.04 16.82
N VAL A 197 -5.46 7.96 16.04
CA VAL A 197 -5.99 8.02 14.67
C VAL A 197 -7.27 7.20 14.60
N ASN A 198 -8.36 7.80 14.16
CA ASN A 198 -9.66 7.15 14.03
C ASN A 198 -10.09 7.01 12.57
N ILE A 199 -10.18 5.77 12.10
CA ILE A 199 -10.49 5.47 10.72
C ILE A 199 -11.86 4.80 10.62
N THR A 200 -12.76 5.43 9.88
CA THR A 200 -14.09 4.89 9.57
C THR A 200 -14.07 4.18 8.22
N ALA A 201 -15.08 3.36 7.95
CA ALA A 201 -15.32 2.90 6.58
C ALA A 201 -15.53 4.12 5.67
N ALA A 202 -15.13 4.01 4.41
CA ALA A 202 -15.62 4.92 3.38
C ALA A 202 -17.16 4.80 3.35
N GLY A 203 -17.85 5.91 3.07
CA GLY A 203 -19.31 5.93 3.03
C GLY A 203 -19.85 4.88 2.05
N ARG A 204 -21.11 4.46 2.23
CA ARG A 204 -21.78 3.46 1.39
C ARG A 204 -21.85 3.80 -0.10
N ASP A 205 -21.38 4.97 -0.53
CA ASP A 205 -21.31 5.46 -1.93
C ASP A 205 -19.89 5.98 -2.28
N ASP A 206 -18.87 5.54 -1.56
CA ASP A 206 -17.49 5.96 -1.80
C ASP A 206 -16.72 4.90 -2.60
N LEU A 207 -15.79 5.36 -3.43
CA LEU A 207 -14.82 4.54 -4.15
C LEU A 207 -13.44 5.15 -3.94
N ALA A 208 -12.48 4.33 -3.53
CA ALA A 208 -11.08 4.71 -3.44
C ALA A 208 -10.21 3.63 -4.09
N LEU A 209 -9.41 4.03 -5.07
CA LEU A 209 -8.50 3.16 -5.80
C LEU A 209 -7.17 3.87 -5.98
N GLN A 210 -6.09 3.16 -5.69
CA GLN A 210 -4.73 3.51 -6.03
C GLN A 210 -4.07 2.26 -6.63
N ALA A 211 -3.81 2.27 -7.93
CA ALA A 211 -3.02 1.23 -8.58
C ALA A 211 -1.52 1.57 -8.44
N GLY A 212 -0.76 0.68 -7.79
CA GLY A 212 0.68 0.79 -7.52
C GLY A 212 1.51 -0.23 -8.29
N ARG A 213 2.73 -0.54 -7.84
CA ARG A 213 3.58 -1.53 -8.52
C ARG A 213 2.96 -2.93 -8.40
N GLY A 214 2.86 -3.63 -9.52
CA GLY A 214 2.22 -4.95 -9.59
C GLY A 214 0.70 -4.90 -9.82
N ALA A 215 0.09 -3.71 -9.84
CA ALA A 215 -1.31 -3.53 -10.20
C ALA A 215 -1.49 -2.51 -11.32
N HIS A 216 -2.47 -2.73 -12.20
CA HIS A 216 -2.80 -1.81 -13.27
C HIS A 216 -4.29 -1.87 -13.61
N ILE A 217 -4.82 -0.76 -14.12
CA ILE A 217 -6.14 -0.75 -14.75
C ILE A 217 -6.04 -1.32 -16.15
N VAL A 218 -6.99 -2.17 -16.55
CA VAL A 218 -7.04 -2.74 -17.89
C VAL A 218 -7.45 -1.68 -18.91
N ARG A 219 -6.75 -1.65 -20.04
CA ARG A 219 -7.03 -0.78 -21.18
C ARG A 219 -8.46 -0.94 -21.68
N GLY A 220 -9.11 0.17 -22.03
CA GLY A 220 -10.48 0.23 -22.53
C GLY A 220 -11.53 0.22 -21.42
N GLY A 221 -11.12 0.04 -20.16
CA GLY A 221 -11.99 0.25 -19.01
C GLY A 221 -12.49 1.69 -18.99
N PHE A 222 -13.76 1.89 -18.63
CA PHE A 222 -14.36 3.21 -18.58
C PHE A 222 -15.21 3.41 -17.33
N ILE A 223 -15.40 4.69 -16.99
CA ILE A 223 -16.56 5.14 -16.22
C ILE A 223 -17.45 6.01 -17.08
N GLU A 224 -18.75 5.94 -16.84
CA GLU A 224 -19.74 6.75 -17.53
C GLU A 224 -20.81 7.19 -16.53
N PHE A 225 -21.19 8.47 -16.55
CA PHE A 225 -22.15 9.03 -15.61
C PHE A 225 -22.85 10.27 -16.19
N THR A 226 -23.96 10.65 -15.60
CA THR A 226 -24.68 11.90 -15.92
C THR A 226 -24.32 12.97 -14.90
N VAL A 227 -23.99 14.19 -15.34
CA VAL A 227 -23.65 15.30 -14.43
C VAL A 227 -24.92 15.92 -13.84
N THR A 228 -25.01 15.99 -12.52
CA THR A 228 -26.22 16.52 -11.83
C THR A 228 -26.04 17.90 -11.22
N LYS A 229 -24.80 18.39 -11.12
CA LYS A 229 -24.49 19.71 -10.54
C LYS A 229 -23.59 20.56 -11.43
N PRO A 230 -23.82 21.88 -11.45
CA PRO A 230 -23.00 22.82 -12.22
C PRO A 230 -21.58 22.92 -11.65
N ALA A 231 -20.71 23.64 -12.35
CA ALA A 231 -19.29 23.82 -12.01
C ALA A 231 -18.44 22.52 -12.02
N SER A 232 -18.98 21.45 -12.61
CA SER A 232 -18.22 20.24 -12.91
C SER A 232 -17.25 20.51 -14.06
N ARG A 233 -16.00 20.10 -13.91
CA ARG A 233 -14.94 20.33 -14.90
C ARG A 233 -13.90 19.22 -14.85
N ILE A 234 -13.16 19.11 -15.94
CA ILE A 234 -12.04 18.18 -16.06
C ILE A 234 -10.87 18.88 -16.76
N LYS A 235 -9.66 18.64 -16.27
CA LYS A 235 -8.43 19.07 -16.93
C LYS A 235 -7.74 17.86 -17.55
N ILE A 236 -7.82 17.76 -18.87
CA ILE A 236 -7.34 16.63 -19.66
C ILE A 236 -6.44 17.13 -20.78
N GLY A 237 -5.29 16.50 -21.00
CA GLY A 237 -4.34 16.93 -22.05
C GLY A 237 -3.85 18.37 -21.88
N GLY A 238 -3.92 18.93 -20.66
CA GLY A 238 -3.61 20.32 -20.35
C GLY A 238 -4.75 21.33 -20.58
N LEU A 239 -5.86 20.92 -21.21
CA LEU A 239 -7.04 21.74 -21.43
C LEU A 239 -8.08 21.55 -20.33
N VAL A 240 -8.73 22.63 -19.90
CA VAL A 240 -9.88 22.57 -18.98
C VAL A 240 -11.16 22.53 -19.78
N GLU A 241 -11.91 21.44 -19.67
CA GLU A 241 -13.23 21.25 -20.26
C GLU A 241 -14.31 21.39 -19.16
N SER A 242 -15.32 22.23 -19.41
CA SER A 242 -16.49 22.34 -18.55
C SER A 242 -17.47 21.22 -18.90
N LEU A 243 -18.11 20.65 -17.88
CA LEU A 243 -19.08 19.57 -18.03
C LEU A 243 -20.48 20.09 -17.69
N PRO A 244 -21.36 20.31 -18.69
CA PRO A 244 -22.71 20.81 -18.47
C PRO A 244 -23.55 19.87 -17.60
N VAL A 245 -24.53 20.43 -16.88
CA VAL A 245 -25.57 19.62 -16.21
C VAL A 245 -26.35 18.83 -17.26
N ASP A 246 -26.79 17.63 -16.89
CA ASP A 246 -27.48 16.64 -17.73
C ASP A 246 -26.63 16.03 -18.86
N SER A 247 -25.37 16.46 -19.01
CA SER A 247 -24.46 15.85 -19.98
C SER A 247 -24.01 14.48 -19.51
N ARG A 248 -23.96 13.54 -20.46
CA ARG A 248 -23.47 12.18 -20.22
C ARG A 248 -21.98 12.12 -20.52
N VAL A 249 -21.18 11.97 -19.48
CA VAL A 249 -19.72 11.97 -19.55
C VAL A 249 -19.22 10.53 -19.54
N ARG A 250 -18.31 10.19 -20.46
CA ARG A 250 -17.59 8.92 -20.45
C ARG A 250 -16.09 9.16 -20.49
N LEU A 251 -15.37 8.51 -19.57
CA LEU A 251 -13.91 8.52 -19.49
C LEU A 251 -13.40 7.12 -19.78
N VAL A 252 -12.64 6.96 -20.86
CA VAL A 252 -12.07 5.66 -21.28
C VAL A 252 -10.57 5.68 -21.04
N VAL A 253 -10.06 4.73 -20.27
CA VAL A 253 -8.62 4.59 -19.99
C VAL A 253 -7.94 3.87 -21.16
N GLU A 254 -7.04 4.54 -21.87
CA GLU A 254 -6.35 3.97 -23.04
C GLU A 254 -4.94 3.46 -22.73
N ASP A 255 -4.23 4.07 -21.79
CA ASP A 255 -2.94 3.55 -21.33
C ASP A 255 -3.10 2.87 -19.96
N PRO A 256 -2.96 1.53 -19.91
CA PRO A 256 -3.06 0.78 -18.67
C PRO A 256 -1.81 1.03 -17.80
N GLY A 257 -1.99 1.58 -16.62
CA GLY A 257 -0.86 1.89 -15.74
C GLY A 257 -1.26 2.15 -14.29
N LYS A 258 -0.39 2.88 -13.60
CA LYS A 258 -0.69 3.45 -12.28
C LYS A 258 -1.81 4.47 -12.42
N GLY A 259 -2.68 4.54 -11.43
CA GLY A 259 -3.77 5.50 -11.48
C GLY A 259 -4.53 5.60 -10.18
N LYS A 260 -5.35 6.65 -10.08
CA LYS A 260 -6.15 6.96 -8.89
C LYS A 260 -7.60 7.18 -9.28
N VAL A 261 -8.50 6.70 -8.43
CA VAL A 261 -9.92 7.06 -8.50
C VAL A 261 -10.39 7.35 -7.08
N ALA A 262 -10.96 8.52 -6.86
CA ALA A 262 -11.59 8.89 -5.60
C ALA A 262 -12.98 9.48 -5.88
N MET A 263 -14.01 8.74 -5.48
CA MET A 263 -15.40 9.19 -5.48
C MET A 263 -15.89 9.23 -4.03
N ARG A 264 -16.56 10.33 -3.67
CA ARG A 264 -17.10 10.52 -2.32
C ARG A 264 -18.44 11.22 -2.39
N GLN A 265 -19.44 10.69 -1.70
CA GLN A 265 -20.77 11.33 -1.57
C GLN A 265 -21.32 11.84 -2.91
N ASN A 266 -21.26 11.01 -3.94
CA ASN A 266 -21.76 11.32 -5.28
C ASN A 266 -20.98 12.44 -6.02
N SER A 267 -19.73 12.67 -5.64
CA SER A 267 -18.75 13.56 -6.29
C SER A 267 -17.52 12.76 -6.72
N ILE A 268 -16.90 13.15 -7.83
CA ILE A 268 -15.60 12.62 -8.26
C ILE A 268 -14.54 13.68 -7.98
N GLN A 269 -13.63 13.35 -7.07
CA GLN A 269 -12.59 14.26 -6.57
C GLN A 269 -11.22 13.96 -7.17
N ASP A 270 -10.99 12.71 -7.57
CA ASP A 270 -9.76 12.30 -8.23
C ASP A 270 -10.06 11.23 -9.28
N TYR A 271 -9.41 11.36 -10.42
CA TYR A 271 -9.45 10.42 -11.54
C TYR A 271 -8.21 10.69 -12.37
N SER A 272 -7.10 10.02 -12.04
CA SER A 272 -5.79 10.33 -12.60
C SER A 272 -5.21 9.11 -13.29
N PHE A 273 -5.01 9.26 -14.60
CA PHE A 273 -4.44 8.26 -15.51
C PHE A 273 -3.66 9.00 -16.60
N GLU A 274 -2.65 8.33 -17.17
CA GLU A 274 -1.72 8.94 -18.13
C GLU A 274 -2.37 9.23 -19.49
N GLU A 275 -3.27 8.36 -19.97
CA GLU A 275 -3.99 8.56 -21.23
C GLU A 275 -5.46 8.17 -21.06
N VAL A 276 -6.34 9.17 -21.15
CA VAL A 276 -7.79 8.99 -21.10
C VAL A 276 -8.43 9.66 -22.29
N ILE A 277 -9.52 9.09 -22.81
CA ILE A 277 -10.38 9.74 -23.79
C ILE A 277 -11.66 10.22 -23.10
N LEU A 278 -11.96 11.51 -23.27
CA LEU A 278 -13.20 12.14 -22.82
C LEU A 278 -14.23 12.17 -23.95
N PHE A 279 -15.41 11.62 -23.67
CA PHE A 279 -16.62 11.81 -24.45
C PHE A 279 -17.67 12.57 -23.64
N ILE A 280 -18.41 13.45 -24.31
CA ILE A 280 -19.60 14.12 -23.75
C ILE A 280 -20.73 13.88 -24.73
N ASP A 281 -21.84 13.34 -24.24
CA ASP A 281 -23.03 13.00 -25.04
C ASP A 281 -22.72 12.09 -26.24
N GLY A 282 -21.68 11.25 -26.09
CA GLY A 282 -21.20 10.33 -27.13
C GLY A 282 -20.22 10.95 -28.13
N GLU A 283 -19.99 12.25 -28.09
CA GLU A 283 -19.03 12.92 -28.95
C GLU A 283 -17.64 12.98 -28.31
N TYR A 284 -16.60 12.68 -29.11
CA TYR A 284 -15.22 12.86 -28.70
C TYR A 284 -14.96 14.34 -28.39
N ARG A 285 -14.32 14.61 -27.25
CA ARG A 285 -13.93 15.96 -26.83
C ARG A 285 -12.42 16.13 -26.85
N HIS A 286 -11.73 15.33 -26.04
CA HIS A 286 -10.29 15.44 -25.87
C HIS A 286 -9.69 14.12 -25.39
N SER A 287 -8.36 14.04 -25.44
CA SER A 287 -7.57 12.91 -24.94
C SER A 287 -6.29 13.41 -24.26
N GLY A 288 -5.76 12.60 -23.34
CA GLY A 288 -4.50 12.84 -22.65
C GLY A 288 -4.58 12.58 -21.15
N GLU A 289 -3.52 13.00 -20.45
CA GLU A 289 -3.40 12.86 -18.99
C GLU A 289 -4.48 13.68 -18.27
N ILE A 290 -5.13 13.07 -17.28
CA ILE A 290 -5.97 13.78 -16.33
C ILE A 290 -5.18 14.05 -15.05
N ARG A 291 -4.97 15.34 -14.77
CA ARG A 291 -4.29 15.82 -13.55
C ARG A 291 -5.23 16.41 -12.50
N GLU A 292 -6.39 16.87 -12.95
CA GLU A 292 -7.40 17.46 -12.09
C GLU A 292 -8.77 17.12 -12.67
N ILE A 293 -9.65 16.66 -11.80
CA ILE A 293 -11.06 16.49 -12.09
C ILE A 293 -11.84 17.01 -10.89
N ASN A 294 -13.00 17.59 -11.14
CA ASN A 294 -13.91 17.95 -10.08
C ASN A 294 -15.34 17.81 -10.61
N ILE A 295 -16.01 16.72 -10.24
CA ILE A 295 -17.41 16.48 -10.56
C ILE A 295 -18.22 16.72 -9.28
N GLN A 296 -19.06 17.76 -9.29
CA GLN A 296 -19.78 18.23 -8.10
C GLN A 296 -20.97 17.34 -7.71
N GLY A 297 -21.47 16.59 -8.69
CA GLY A 297 -22.60 15.68 -8.57
C GLY A 297 -22.70 14.83 -9.82
N TYR A 298 -22.94 13.53 -9.67
CA TYR A 298 -23.25 12.64 -10.78
C TYR A 298 -24.42 11.71 -10.47
N GLU A 299 -24.96 11.03 -11.47
CA GLU A 299 -25.90 9.92 -11.30
C GLU A 299 -25.69 8.87 -12.41
N ASP A 300 -26.40 7.75 -12.32
CA ASP A 300 -26.37 6.67 -13.31
C ASP A 300 -24.95 6.18 -13.65
N LEU A 301 -24.06 6.14 -12.65
CA LEU A 301 -22.68 5.73 -12.85
C LEU A 301 -22.61 4.26 -13.27
N ILE A 302 -22.03 4.03 -14.44
CA ILE A 302 -21.69 2.72 -14.98
C ILE A 302 -20.17 2.62 -15.08
N SER A 303 -19.62 1.45 -14.73
CA SER A 303 -18.19 1.21 -14.81
C SER A 303 -17.87 -0.16 -15.39
N SER A 304 -16.88 -0.18 -16.28
CA SER A 304 -16.21 -1.38 -16.77
C SER A 304 -14.75 -1.45 -16.31
N LEU A 305 -14.32 -0.54 -15.43
CA LEU A 305 -12.96 -0.55 -14.90
C LEU A 305 -12.63 -1.92 -14.30
N GLU A 306 -11.50 -2.47 -14.74
CA GLU A 306 -10.95 -3.71 -14.23
C GLU A 306 -9.56 -3.42 -13.64
N LEU A 307 -9.37 -3.71 -12.35
CA LEU A 307 -8.05 -3.69 -11.71
C LEU A 307 -7.47 -5.10 -11.77
N ARG A 308 -6.28 -5.23 -12.35
CA ARG A 308 -5.49 -6.46 -12.29
C ARG A 308 -4.33 -6.26 -11.34
N VAL A 309 -4.15 -7.24 -10.45
CA VAL A 309 -3.03 -7.34 -9.53
C VAL A 309 -2.29 -8.63 -9.84
N ALA A 310 -1.00 -8.52 -10.14
CA ALA A 310 -0.13 -9.67 -10.32
C ALA A 310 0.13 -10.35 -8.98
N GLY A 311 0.06 -11.69 -8.98
CA GLY A 311 0.51 -12.52 -7.85
C GLY A 311 2.03 -12.52 -7.70
N GLY A 312 2.54 -12.95 -6.54
CA GLY A 312 3.99 -13.05 -6.30
C GLY A 312 4.38 -13.00 -4.82
N GLU A 313 5.60 -12.55 -4.52
CA GLU A 313 6.14 -12.41 -3.15
C GLU A 313 5.57 -11.19 -2.39
N GLY A 314 4.25 -11.04 -2.35
CA GLY A 314 3.58 -9.96 -1.62
C GLY A 314 2.30 -10.44 -0.97
N GLU A 315 1.99 -9.90 0.21
CA GLU A 315 0.74 -10.20 0.90
C GLU A 315 -0.40 -9.40 0.23
N ILE A 316 -1.12 -10.07 -0.67
CA ILE A 316 -2.40 -9.60 -1.18
C ILE A 316 -3.47 -9.94 -0.13
N ASN A 317 -4.07 -8.92 0.47
CA ASN A 317 -5.13 -9.06 1.45
C ASN A 317 -6.43 -8.55 0.85
N LEU A 318 -7.32 -9.47 0.47
CA LEU A 318 -8.66 -9.15 -0.02
C LEU A 318 -9.68 -9.44 1.08
N LEU A 319 -10.53 -8.46 1.38
CA LEU A 319 -11.62 -8.59 2.34
C LEU A 319 -12.95 -8.34 1.65
N GLU A 320 -13.85 -9.31 1.75
CA GLU A 320 -15.23 -9.19 1.30
C GLU A 320 -16.12 -8.96 2.52
N ASN A 321 -16.75 -7.78 2.62
CA ASN A 321 -17.55 -7.38 3.78
C ASN A 321 -16.79 -7.53 5.12
N GLY A 322 -15.48 -7.30 5.10
CA GLY A 322 -14.60 -7.43 6.27
C GLY A 322 -14.11 -8.85 6.56
N VAL A 323 -14.49 -9.84 5.76
CA VAL A 323 -14.03 -11.23 5.87
C VAL A 323 -12.91 -11.47 4.86
N SER A 324 -11.75 -11.95 5.33
CA SER A 324 -10.62 -12.28 4.44
C SER A 324 -10.98 -13.38 3.45
N VAL A 325 -10.63 -13.16 2.19
CA VAL A 325 -10.68 -14.15 1.11
C VAL A 325 -9.32 -14.86 1.07
N ASP A 326 -9.33 -16.20 0.99
CA ASP A 326 -8.09 -16.99 0.91
C ASP A 326 -7.48 -16.89 -0.50
N LEU A 327 -6.26 -16.34 -0.59
CA LEU A 327 -5.54 -16.08 -1.84
C LEU A 327 -4.23 -16.88 -1.95
N HIS A 328 -4.15 -18.09 -1.38
CA HIS A 328 -2.97 -18.97 -1.40
C HIS A 328 -1.65 -18.24 -1.06
N GLY A 329 -1.71 -17.31 -0.09
CA GLY A 329 -0.55 -16.56 0.37
C GLY A 329 0.01 -15.54 -0.65
N GLY A 330 -0.86 -14.92 -1.46
CA GLY A 330 -0.47 -13.82 -2.36
C GLY A 330 0.19 -14.25 -3.67
N LYS A 331 0.28 -15.57 -3.92
CA LYS A 331 0.83 -16.13 -5.16
C LYS A 331 -0.12 -16.03 -6.34
N ASP A 332 -1.42 -15.95 -6.07
CA ASP A 332 -2.42 -15.88 -7.12
C ASP A 332 -2.57 -14.45 -7.64
N SER A 333 -2.74 -14.31 -8.95
CA SER A 333 -3.11 -13.03 -9.54
C SER A 333 -4.60 -12.75 -9.26
N LEU A 334 -4.96 -11.49 -9.09
CA LEU A 334 -6.33 -11.06 -8.78
C LEU A 334 -6.84 -10.10 -9.85
N SER A 335 -8.10 -10.27 -10.26
CA SER A 335 -8.82 -9.29 -11.08
C SER A 335 -10.09 -8.85 -10.37
N LEU A 336 -10.31 -7.54 -10.27
CA LEU A 336 -11.53 -6.90 -9.77
C LEU A 336 -12.26 -6.23 -10.93
N VAL A 337 -13.50 -6.65 -11.21
CA VAL A 337 -14.23 -6.26 -12.43
C VAL A 337 -15.40 -5.33 -12.10
N SER A 338 -15.58 -4.30 -12.93
CA SER A 338 -16.63 -3.28 -12.81
C SER A 338 -16.57 -2.55 -11.47
N ILE A 339 -15.40 -1.96 -11.20
CA ILE A 339 -15.14 -1.18 -9.99
C ILE A 339 -16.10 0.02 -9.93
N ARG A 340 -16.81 0.18 -8.82
CA ARG A 340 -17.80 1.23 -8.63
C ARG A 340 -17.86 1.69 -7.16
N PRO A 341 -18.43 2.87 -6.88
CA PRO A 341 -18.91 3.22 -5.55
C PRO A 341 -19.74 2.08 -4.96
N ASP A 342 -19.57 1.85 -3.66
CA ASP A 342 -20.38 0.86 -2.95
C ASP A 342 -21.89 1.18 -3.10
N SER A 343 -22.71 0.15 -2.96
CA SER A 343 -24.15 0.27 -2.73
C SER A 343 -24.71 -0.97 -2.00
N THR A 344 -23.92 -2.05 -1.86
CA THR A 344 -24.39 -3.38 -1.45
C THR A 344 -23.37 -4.26 -0.73
N GLY A 345 -22.10 -3.84 -0.60
CA GLY A 345 -21.04 -4.58 0.09
C GLY A 345 -19.63 -4.03 -0.20
N VAL A 346 -18.83 -3.87 0.86
CA VAL A 346 -17.48 -3.29 0.77
C VAL A 346 -16.48 -4.40 0.43
N MET A 347 -15.81 -4.27 -0.71
CA MET A 347 -14.59 -5.00 -1.01
C MET A 347 -13.39 -4.11 -0.67
N ILE A 348 -12.45 -4.62 0.10
CA ILE A 348 -11.19 -3.96 0.45
C ILE A 348 -10.04 -4.83 -0.04
N LEU A 349 -9.09 -4.22 -0.73
CA LEU A 349 -7.89 -4.87 -1.20
C LEU A 349 -6.67 -4.04 -0.76
N ASP A 350 -5.78 -4.69 -0.02
CA ASP A 350 -4.51 -4.16 0.42
C ASP A 350 -3.37 -5.00 -0.17
N CYS A 351 -2.41 -4.35 -0.84
CA CYS A 351 -1.19 -5.01 -1.29
C CYS A 351 0.04 -4.30 -0.71
N TYR A 352 0.85 -5.03 0.06
CA TYR A 352 2.04 -4.50 0.72
C TYR A 352 3.29 -4.64 -0.17
N TRP A 353 3.63 -3.56 -0.88
CA TRP A 353 4.88 -3.38 -1.66
C TRP A 353 5.37 -1.94 -1.47
N PRO A 354 6.64 -1.59 -1.78
CA PRO A 354 7.15 -0.22 -1.65
C PRO A 354 6.36 0.86 -2.43
N ASP A 355 5.51 0.46 -3.40
CA ASP A 355 4.45 1.28 -3.98
C ASP A 355 3.09 0.62 -3.67
N MET A 356 2.35 1.14 -2.69
CA MET A 356 1.11 0.54 -2.19
C MET A 356 0.01 0.52 -3.26
N THR A 357 -0.58 -0.66 -3.50
CA THR A 357 -1.87 -0.78 -4.21
C THR A 357 -2.97 -0.88 -3.17
N PHE A 358 -3.99 -0.06 -3.33
CA PHE A 358 -5.14 -0.02 -2.44
C PHE A 358 -6.42 0.04 -3.27
N PHE A 359 -7.43 -0.73 -2.89
CA PHE A 359 -8.77 -0.59 -3.42
C PHE A 359 -9.82 -0.74 -2.33
N GLN A 360 -10.82 0.12 -2.39
CA GLN A 360 -12.04 0.03 -1.62
C GLN A 360 -13.22 0.51 -2.42
N GLY A 361 -14.24 -0.32 -2.52
CA GLY A 361 -15.50 0.01 -3.18
C GLY A 361 -16.31 -1.23 -3.47
N GLY A 362 -17.28 -1.09 -4.37
CA GLY A 362 -18.02 -2.21 -4.92
C GLY A 362 -17.33 -2.79 -6.16
N VAL A 363 -17.47 -4.09 -6.35
CA VAL A 363 -17.15 -4.79 -7.60
C VAL A 363 -18.36 -5.62 -8.01
N THR A 364 -18.51 -5.89 -9.30
CA THR A 364 -19.54 -6.86 -9.75
C THR A 364 -19.04 -8.29 -9.60
N ARG A 365 -17.73 -8.50 -9.73
CA ARG A 365 -17.07 -9.80 -9.62
C ARG A 365 -15.59 -9.63 -9.32
N TYR A 366 -14.99 -10.62 -8.68
CA TYR A 366 -13.54 -10.81 -8.65
C TYR A 366 -13.15 -12.20 -9.17
N HIS A 367 -11.92 -12.31 -9.68
CA HIS A 367 -11.32 -13.55 -10.16
C HIS A 367 -9.96 -13.77 -9.51
N VAL A 368 -9.76 -14.93 -8.89
CA VAL A 368 -8.46 -15.40 -8.43
C VAL A 368 -7.88 -16.28 -9.54
N LEU A 369 -6.81 -15.83 -10.18
CA LEU A 369 -6.13 -16.50 -11.28
C LEU A 369 -4.91 -17.24 -10.72
N ASN A 370 -5.02 -18.56 -10.65
CA ASN A 370 -3.96 -19.42 -10.15
C ASN A 370 -2.93 -19.67 -11.27
N GLU A 371 -1.69 -19.20 -11.11
CA GLU A 371 -0.64 -19.36 -12.13
C GLU A 371 -0.30 -20.84 -12.40
N ASN A 372 -0.59 -21.74 -11.46
CA ASN A 372 -0.33 -23.18 -11.60
C ASN A 372 -1.38 -23.93 -12.44
N ALA A 373 -2.49 -23.30 -12.85
CA ALA A 373 -3.52 -23.96 -13.65
C ALA A 373 -3.19 -23.97 -15.17
N MET A 374 -2.20 -23.20 -15.62
CA MET A 374 -1.86 -23.05 -17.05
C MET A 374 -0.73 -23.97 -17.53
N VAL A 375 -0.24 -24.89 -16.69
CA VAL A 375 0.86 -25.83 -17.03
C VAL A 375 0.36 -27.25 -17.36
N ASN A 376 -0.93 -27.55 -17.17
CA ASN A 376 -1.49 -28.86 -17.46
C ASN A 376 -2.81 -28.77 -18.25
N GLU A 377 -2.77 -28.34 -19.51
CA GLU A 377 -3.71 -28.78 -20.56
C GLU A 377 -2.98 -28.99 -21.90
#